data_AF-A0A9E3L4G3-F1
#
_entry.id   AF-A0A9E3L4G3-F1
#
_cell.length_a   1.000
_cell.length_b   1.000
_cell.length_c   1.000
_cell.angle_alpha   90.00
_cell.angle_beta   90.00
_cell.angle_gamma   90.00
#
_symmetry.space_group_name_H-M   'P 1'
#
loop_
_entity.id
_entity.type
_entity.pdbx_description
1 polymer ?
#
loop_
_entity_poly.entity_id
_entity_poly.type
_entity_poly.pdbx_seq_one_letter_code
_entity_poly.pdbx_strand_id
1 'polypeptide(L)'
;AYVTGTPIQLGASPALPNISFEIAGMMAGTAGPNFPHDARPDDIVADLLTNARYGAGFPAANLDTAGSLADWGNYCQAAQLAMSLLLDKQQPAARWLEEVALLTSAAIVWSGNLLKIIPYGDTALSANGMSWSPNLTWQYSLGDGDFLRWAGGDSTSDNSTDPVLLTRSDPAQATNWLSLEYMDNVNSYNPQLVAVFDQGLIDQYGLRSEPPVQAHEFTNPTSATVSAQLLLQRKAYVRNTYKFKLGWRYALLEPMDIVLLSDSTLGLVNKPVRITAIEEDDNGELTITAEEIPELTP
;
A
#
# COMPACT_ATOMS: atom_id res chain seq x y z
N ALA A 1 6.21 33.19 -12.98
CA ALA A 1 7.61 32.89 -13.36
C ALA A 1 7.81 33.30 -14.81
N TYR A 2 9.01 33.76 -15.20
CA TYR A 2 9.38 34.04 -16.58
C TYR A 2 10.56 33.15 -16.97
N VAL A 3 10.54 32.62 -18.19
CA VAL A 3 11.67 31.85 -18.75
C VAL A 3 12.36 32.73 -19.77
N THR A 4 13.69 32.86 -19.67
CA THR A 4 14.50 33.61 -20.64
C THR A 4 15.56 32.69 -21.22
N GLY A 5 15.69 32.64 -22.54
CA GLY A 5 16.79 31.96 -23.22
C GLY A 5 17.45 32.93 -24.18
N THR A 6 18.72 33.26 -23.96
CA THR A 6 19.48 34.15 -24.85
C THR A 6 20.85 33.55 -25.12
N PRO A 7 21.19 33.20 -26.38
CA PRO A 7 20.37 33.20 -27.60
C PRO A 7 19.56 31.89 -27.77
N ILE A 8 18.27 32.00 -28.11
CA ILE A 8 17.46 30.86 -28.59
C ILE A 8 17.46 30.81 -30.12
N GLN A 9 17.77 29.65 -30.71
CA GLN A 9 17.80 29.48 -32.16
C GLN A 9 16.38 29.35 -32.71
N LEU A 10 15.90 30.39 -33.39
CA LEU A 10 14.54 30.44 -33.96
C LEU A 10 14.37 29.65 -35.27
N GLY A 11 15.45 29.05 -35.78
CA GLY A 11 15.45 28.36 -37.07
C GLY A 11 15.13 29.30 -38.25
N ALA A 12 14.77 28.72 -39.39
CA ALA A 12 14.40 29.46 -40.61
C ALA A 12 12.87 29.59 -40.80
N SER A 13 12.08 29.01 -39.89
CA SER A 13 10.62 29.07 -39.93
C SER A 13 10.13 30.36 -39.25
N PRO A 14 9.07 31.01 -39.76
CA PRO A 14 8.43 32.13 -39.07
C PRO A 14 7.65 31.70 -37.80
N ALA A 15 7.55 30.40 -37.51
CA ALA A 15 6.91 29.87 -36.31
C ALA A 15 7.93 29.64 -35.17
N LEU A 16 7.53 29.95 -33.93
CA LEU A 16 8.30 29.60 -32.75
C LEU A 16 8.41 28.07 -32.61
N PRO A 17 9.57 27.53 -32.22
CA PRO A 17 9.68 26.11 -31.91
C PRO A 17 8.80 25.76 -30.71
N ASN A 18 8.31 24.51 -30.66
CA ASN A 18 7.67 24.00 -29.46
C ASN A 18 8.73 23.84 -28.36
N ILE A 19 8.47 24.37 -27.17
CA ILE A 19 9.41 24.32 -26.05
C ILE A 19 8.71 23.59 -24.90
N SER A 20 9.27 22.45 -24.51
CA SER A 20 8.87 21.72 -23.31
C SER A 20 9.80 22.06 -22.15
N PHE A 21 9.25 22.08 -20.95
CA PHE A 21 10.01 22.33 -19.72
C PHE A 21 9.83 21.18 -18.75
N GLU A 22 10.92 20.76 -18.13
CA GLU A 22 10.90 19.96 -16.92
C GLU A 22 10.86 20.91 -15.71
N ILE A 23 10.00 20.61 -14.74
CA ILE A 23 9.81 21.43 -13.54
C ILE A 23 10.08 20.56 -12.34
N ALA A 24 11.01 20.99 -11.48
CA ALA A 24 11.20 20.36 -10.18
C ALA A 24 10.05 20.73 -9.24
N GLY A 25 9.41 19.71 -8.66
CA GLY A 25 8.37 19.88 -7.65
C GLY A 25 8.93 20.43 -6.33
N MET A 26 8.03 20.88 -5.45
CA MET A 26 8.42 21.48 -4.16
C MET A 26 9.16 20.52 -3.23
N MET A 27 8.89 19.22 -3.34
CA MET A 27 9.52 18.15 -2.52
C MET A 27 10.61 17.38 -3.27
N ALA A 28 11.06 17.86 -4.43
CA ALA A 28 12.11 17.19 -5.21
C ALA A 28 13.43 17.07 -4.41
N GLY A 29 14.12 15.95 -4.57
CA GLY A 29 15.40 15.68 -3.92
C GLY A 29 15.29 15.14 -2.49
N THR A 30 14.09 14.73 -2.07
CA THR A 30 13.86 14.08 -0.77
C THR A 30 14.02 12.57 -0.85
N ALA A 31 13.88 11.95 -2.04
CA ALA A 31 13.85 10.50 -2.26
C ALA A 31 15.21 9.78 -2.19
N GLY A 32 16.20 10.37 -1.51
CA GLY A 32 17.52 9.77 -1.32
C GLY A 32 18.46 9.89 -2.53
N PRO A 33 19.70 9.41 -2.41
CA PRO A 33 20.77 9.63 -3.39
C PRO A 33 20.53 8.99 -4.76
N ASN A 34 19.73 7.92 -4.84
CA ASN A 34 19.44 7.27 -6.12
C ASN A 34 18.40 8.03 -6.96
N PHE A 35 17.63 8.94 -6.33
CA PHE A 35 16.52 9.66 -6.96
C PHE A 35 16.57 11.16 -6.61
N PRO A 36 17.63 11.88 -7.06
CA PRO A 36 17.89 13.26 -6.63
C PRO A 36 16.87 14.30 -7.14
N HIS A 37 15.96 13.91 -8.02
CA HIS A 37 14.94 14.78 -8.61
C HIS A 37 13.51 14.38 -8.22
N ASP A 38 13.34 13.23 -7.57
CA ASP A 38 12.03 12.73 -7.14
C ASP A 38 11.80 13.05 -5.64
N ALA A 39 10.56 12.87 -5.22
CA ALA A 39 10.11 13.12 -3.86
C ALA A 39 9.76 11.82 -3.12
N ARG A 40 9.93 11.83 -1.80
CA ARG A 40 9.43 10.74 -0.95
C ARG A 40 7.89 10.80 -0.85
N PRO A 41 7.20 9.65 -0.83
CA PRO A 41 5.75 9.61 -0.70
C PRO A 41 5.17 10.28 0.56
N ASP A 42 5.86 10.20 1.70
CA ASP A 42 5.44 10.83 2.97
C ASP A 42 5.41 12.36 2.87
N ASP A 43 6.43 12.93 2.26
CA ASP A 43 6.54 14.37 2.00
C ASP A 43 5.45 14.86 1.05
N ILE A 44 5.16 14.10 -0.02
CA ILE A 44 4.08 14.41 -0.96
C ILE A 44 2.72 14.41 -0.25
N VAL A 45 2.44 13.39 0.55
CA VAL A 45 1.15 13.26 1.25
C VAL A 45 1.00 14.34 2.33
N ALA A 46 2.05 14.62 3.08
CA ALA A 46 2.02 15.68 4.09
C ALA A 46 1.69 17.04 3.47
N ASP A 47 2.32 17.39 2.34
CA ASP A 47 2.05 18.63 1.61
C ASP A 47 0.64 18.64 1.01
N LEU A 48 0.24 17.56 0.32
CA LEU A 48 -1.09 17.41 -0.28
C LEU A 48 -2.21 17.62 0.75
N LEU A 49 -2.05 17.10 1.96
CA LEU A 49 -3.10 17.13 2.98
C LEU A 49 -3.09 18.43 3.79
N THR A 50 -1.92 18.89 4.22
CA THR A 50 -1.81 19.90 5.29
C THR A 50 -1.37 21.29 4.82
N ASN A 51 -0.96 21.46 3.56
CA ASN A 51 -0.49 22.75 3.07
C ASN A 51 -1.59 23.82 3.15
N ALA A 52 -1.29 24.93 3.84
CA ALA A 52 -2.26 25.99 4.12
C ALA A 52 -2.72 26.80 2.89
N ARG A 53 -1.99 26.72 1.75
CA ARG A 53 -2.30 27.48 0.54
C ARG A 53 -3.08 26.68 -0.49
N TYR A 54 -2.73 25.41 -0.67
CA TYR A 54 -3.26 24.57 -1.75
C TYR A 54 -3.52 23.11 -1.35
N GLY A 55 -3.25 22.74 -0.09
CA GLY A 55 -3.53 21.40 0.41
C GLY A 55 -5.03 21.19 0.67
N ALA A 56 -5.40 19.96 1.03
CA ALA A 56 -6.78 19.56 1.26
C ALA A 56 -7.41 20.14 2.54
N GLY A 57 -6.66 20.90 3.34
CA GLY A 57 -7.12 21.48 4.60
C GLY A 57 -7.28 20.43 5.72
N PHE A 58 -6.58 19.30 5.61
CA PHE A 58 -6.58 18.27 6.63
C PHE A 58 -5.89 18.78 7.91
N PRO A 59 -6.46 18.57 9.12
CA PRO A 59 -5.82 19.02 10.34
C PRO A 59 -4.47 18.32 10.54
N ALA A 60 -3.37 19.09 10.55
CA ALA A 60 -2.03 18.51 10.72
C ALA A 60 -1.87 17.72 12.04
N ALA A 61 -2.61 18.08 13.09
CA ALA A 61 -2.64 17.34 14.35
C ALA A 61 -3.26 15.93 14.24
N ASN A 62 -4.02 15.68 13.17
CA ASN A 62 -4.65 14.41 12.87
C ASN A 62 -3.85 13.59 11.84
N LEU A 63 -2.65 14.05 11.44
CA LEU A 63 -1.74 13.30 10.60
C LEU A 63 -0.58 12.79 11.45
N ASP A 64 -0.32 11.49 11.46
CA ASP A 64 0.74 10.88 12.27
C ASP A 64 2.14 11.09 11.67
N THR A 65 2.51 12.36 11.49
CA THR A 65 3.71 12.78 10.73
C THR A 65 5.00 12.22 11.32
N ALA A 66 5.13 12.20 12.65
CA ALA A 66 6.35 11.72 13.33
C ALA A 66 6.33 10.21 13.63
N GLY A 67 5.19 9.54 13.43
CA GLY A 67 5.01 8.11 13.65
C GLY A 67 4.97 7.34 12.33
N SER A 68 3.81 6.79 12.02
CA SER A 68 3.60 5.92 10.86
C SER A 68 3.93 6.58 9.51
N LEU A 69 3.70 7.89 9.35
CA LEU A 69 4.02 8.56 8.09
C LEU A 69 5.53 8.64 7.84
N ALA A 70 6.32 8.98 8.87
CA ALA A 70 7.78 8.99 8.78
C ALA A 70 8.35 7.59 8.59
N ASP A 71 7.78 6.57 9.25
CA ASP A 71 8.18 5.17 9.06
C ASP A 71 7.90 4.71 7.62
N TRP A 72 6.72 5.01 7.09
CA TRP A 72 6.36 4.75 5.69
C TRP A 72 7.29 5.45 4.71
N GLY A 73 7.69 6.70 4.97
CA GLY A 73 8.68 7.40 4.16
C GLY A 73 10.06 6.71 4.16
N ASN A 74 10.51 6.21 5.31
CA ASN A 74 11.76 5.45 5.41
C ASN A 74 11.67 4.12 4.65
N TYR A 75 10.53 3.43 4.75
CA TYR A 75 10.21 2.27 3.93
C TYR A 75 10.30 2.60 2.44
N CYS A 76 9.60 3.64 1.97
CA CYS A 76 9.58 4.00 0.56
C CYS A 76 10.98 4.34 0.04
N GLN A 77 11.77 5.09 0.80
CA GLN A 77 13.15 5.40 0.40
C GLN A 77 14.01 4.12 0.32
N ALA A 78 13.96 3.26 1.34
CA ALA A 78 14.72 2.00 1.37
C ALA A 78 14.25 1.00 0.30
N ALA A 79 12.96 0.99 -0.02
CA ALA A 79 12.37 0.19 -1.09
C ALA A 79 12.60 0.78 -2.49
N GLN A 80 13.23 1.96 -2.61
CA GLN A 80 13.42 2.67 -3.88
C GLN A 80 12.11 3.04 -4.58
N LEU A 81 11.09 3.42 -3.80
CA LEU A 81 9.80 3.93 -4.26
C LEU A 81 9.82 5.47 -4.21
N ALA A 82 10.30 6.09 -5.28
CA ALA A 82 10.43 7.53 -5.43
C ALA A 82 9.41 8.06 -6.44
N MET A 83 8.66 9.10 -6.08
CA MET A 83 7.54 9.62 -6.86
C MET A 83 7.76 11.06 -7.34
N SER A 84 7.23 11.36 -8.52
CA SER A 84 7.13 12.70 -9.09
C SER A 84 5.67 12.99 -9.43
N LEU A 85 4.84 13.06 -8.38
CA LEU A 85 3.38 13.21 -8.51
C LEU A 85 3.02 14.57 -9.14
N LEU A 86 2.32 14.51 -10.29
CA LEU A 86 1.69 15.66 -10.94
C LEU A 86 0.18 15.68 -10.66
N LEU A 87 -0.31 16.75 -10.05
CA LEU A 87 -1.73 16.97 -9.77
C LEU A 87 -2.39 17.78 -10.90
N ASP A 88 -2.54 17.19 -12.09
CA ASP A 88 -3.11 17.86 -13.27
C ASP A 88 -4.62 17.62 -13.46
N LYS A 89 -5.17 16.60 -12.80
CA LYS A 89 -6.60 16.26 -12.77
C LYS A 89 -7.25 16.69 -11.46
N GLN A 90 -8.49 17.16 -11.55
CA GLN A 90 -9.31 17.41 -10.36
C GLN A 90 -9.85 16.10 -9.81
N GLN A 91 -9.38 15.69 -8.63
CA GLN A 91 -9.94 14.55 -7.89
C GLN A 91 -9.87 14.77 -6.37
N PRO A 92 -10.69 14.07 -5.57
CA PRO A 92 -10.63 14.15 -4.11
C PRO A 92 -9.24 13.79 -3.58
N ALA A 93 -8.76 14.49 -2.54
CA ALA A 93 -7.47 14.21 -1.92
C ALA A 93 -7.35 12.76 -1.41
N ALA A 94 -8.45 12.18 -0.92
CA ALA A 94 -8.50 10.77 -0.52
C ALA A 94 -8.14 9.82 -1.67
N ARG A 95 -8.53 10.14 -2.91
CA ARG A 95 -8.22 9.30 -4.08
C ARG A 95 -6.73 9.37 -4.44
N TRP A 96 -6.13 10.56 -4.37
CA TRP A 96 -4.67 10.68 -4.51
C TRP A 96 -3.93 9.86 -3.45
N LEU A 97 -4.42 9.90 -2.20
CA LEU A 97 -3.84 9.12 -1.11
C LEU A 97 -3.96 7.61 -1.34
N GLU A 98 -5.11 7.14 -1.82
CA GLU A 98 -5.35 5.75 -2.21
C GLU A 98 -4.42 5.30 -3.34
N GLU A 99 -4.25 6.13 -4.38
CA GLU A 99 -3.34 5.87 -5.51
C GLU A 99 -1.89 5.74 -5.00
N VAL A 100 -1.41 6.68 -4.18
CA VAL A 100 -0.06 6.65 -3.60
C VAL A 100 0.15 5.45 -2.65
N ALA A 101 -0.82 5.15 -1.78
CA ALA A 101 -0.73 4.02 -0.85
C ALA A 101 -0.73 2.67 -1.58
N LEU A 102 -1.55 2.53 -2.63
CA LEU A 102 -1.56 1.34 -3.49
C LEU A 102 -0.19 1.11 -4.13
N LEU A 103 0.36 2.14 -4.79
CA LEU A 103 1.63 2.03 -5.51
C LEU A 103 2.83 1.82 -4.60
N THR A 104 2.71 2.19 -3.32
CA THR A 104 3.73 1.93 -2.30
C THR A 104 3.46 0.69 -1.47
N SER A 105 2.45 -0.13 -1.82
CA SER A 105 2.09 -1.31 -1.05
C SER A 105 1.91 -1.00 0.45
N ALA A 106 1.09 0.00 0.74
CA ALA A 106 0.78 0.47 2.09
C ALA A 106 -0.74 0.55 2.33
N ALA A 107 -1.15 0.49 3.60
CA ALA A 107 -2.52 0.66 4.04
C ALA A 107 -2.73 2.05 4.64
N ILE A 108 -3.90 2.63 4.38
CA ILE A 108 -4.37 3.83 5.06
C ILE A 108 -5.19 3.38 6.27
N VAL A 109 -4.81 3.79 7.47
CA VAL A 109 -5.41 3.33 8.73
C VAL A 109 -5.89 4.51 9.55
N TRP A 110 -7.12 4.43 10.06
CA TRP A 110 -7.67 5.39 11.01
C TRP A 110 -7.55 4.85 12.44
N SER A 111 -6.89 5.62 13.29
CA SER A 111 -6.74 5.39 14.72
C SER A 111 -7.48 6.50 15.46
N GLY A 112 -8.77 6.30 15.70
CA GLY A 112 -9.68 7.38 16.09
C GLY A 112 -9.66 8.50 15.04
N ASN A 113 -9.19 9.69 15.42
CA ASN A 113 -9.07 10.84 14.51
C ASN A 113 -7.70 10.93 13.82
N LEU A 114 -6.75 10.06 14.17
CA LEU A 114 -5.38 10.10 13.66
C LEU A 114 -5.28 9.22 12.40
N LEU A 115 -4.84 9.82 11.31
CA LEU A 115 -4.55 9.16 10.04
C LEU A 115 -3.12 8.62 10.05
N LYS A 116 -3.01 7.31 9.84
CA LYS A 116 -1.76 6.55 9.74
C LYS A 116 -1.62 5.97 8.33
N ILE A 117 -0.37 5.78 7.89
CA ILE A 117 -0.05 5.02 6.68
C ILE A 117 0.99 3.98 7.05
N ILE A 118 0.69 2.71 6.81
CA ILE A 118 1.51 1.60 7.29
C ILE A 118 1.87 0.69 6.11
N PRO A 119 3.15 0.48 5.80
CA PRO A 119 3.56 -0.41 4.71
C PRO A 119 3.22 -1.88 5.01
N TYR A 120 2.90 -2.66 3.97
CA TYR A 120 2.67 -4.11 4.10
C TYR A 120 3.96 -4.93 4.20
N GLY A 121 5.13 -4.31 4.04
CA GLY A 121 6.42 -5.00 4.03
C GLY A 121 6.67 -5.84 5.29
N ASP A 122 7.33 -6.98 5.11
CA ASP A 122 7.64 -7.98 6.14
C ASP A 122 9.13 -8.36 6.16
N THR A 123 9.94 -7.74 5.32
CA THR A 123 11.38 -7.96 5.23
C THR A 123 12.13 -6.65 5.49
N ALA A 124 13.22 -6.71 6.25
CA ALA A 124 14.08 -5.55 6.49
C ALA A 124 14.77 -5.11 5.18
N LEU A 125 14.85 -3.79 4.97
CA LEU A 125 15.43 -3.18 3.78
C LEU A 125 16.60 -2.29 4.14
N SER A 126 17.63 -2.26 3.30
CA SER A 126 18.77 -1.35 3.45
C SER A 126 19.32 -0.97 2.08
N ALA A 127 18.77 0.08 1.49
CA ALA A 127 19.19 0.62 0.20
C ALA A 127 18.92 2.13 0.12
N ASN A 128 19.46 2.79 -0.91
CA ASN A 128 19.22 4.22 -1.17
C ASN A 128 19.46 5.14 0.06
N GLY A 129 20.52 4.84 0.81
CA GLY A 129 20.90 5.60 2.01
C GLY A 129 19.93 5.48 3.19
N MET A 130 19.00 4.53 3.17
CA MET A 130 18.01 4.32 4.23
C MET A 130 17.98 2.85 4.66
N SER A 131 17.77 2.61 5.95
CA SER A 131 17.47 1.29 6.49
C SER A 131 16.09 1.34 7.15
N TRP A 132 15.27 0.33 6.87
CA TRP A 132 13.93 0.19 7.42
C TRP A 132 13.72 -1.26 7.87
N SER A 133 12.96 -1.45 8.94
CA SER A 133 12.61 -2.78 9.45
C SER A 133 11.13 -2.81 9.79
N PRO A 134 10.40 -3.86 9.37
CA PRO A 134 8.97 -3.96 9.62
C PRO A 134 8.69 -4.19 11.11
N ASN A 135 7.57 -3.64 11.59
CA ASN A 135 7.03 -4.05 12.88
C ASN A 135 6.16 -5.30 12.69
N LEU A 136 6.70 -6.46 13.06
CA LEU A 136 6.01 -7.75 13.01
C LEU A 136 5.56 -8.25 14.39
N THR A 137 5.50 -7.35 15.37
CA THR A 137 5.09 -7.69 16.74
C THR A 137 3.59 -7.96 16.77
N TRP A 138 3.19 -9.15 17.25
CA TRP A 138 1.77 -9.46 17.45
C TRP A 138 1.26 -8.80 18.73
N GLN A 139 0.01 -8.33 18.71
CA GLN A 139 -0.65 -7.70 19.86
C GLN A 139 -1.28 -8.74 20.79
N TYR A 140 -1.89 -9.77 20.21
CA TYR A 140 -2.60 -10.81 20.95
C TYR A 140 -2.35 -12.20 20.35
N SER A 141 -2.40 -13.20 21.23
CA SER A 141 -2.54 -14.61 20.86
C SER A 141 -3.95 -15.04 21.23
N LEU A 142 -4.74 -15.35 20.22
CA LEU A 142 -6.17 -15.65 20.31
C LEU A 142 -6.37 -17.15 20.16
N GLY A 143 -7.06 -17.77 21.11
CA GLY A 143 -7.46 -19.18 21.04
C GLY A 143 -8.98 -19.35 20.99
N ASP A 144 -9.44 -20.60 20.92
CA ASP A 144 -10.87 -20.98 20.85
C ASP A 144 -11.75 -20.28 21.91
N GLY A 145 -11.20 -19.95 23.08
CA GLY A 145 -11.91 -19.27 24.17
C GLY A 145 -12.09 -17.75 24.00
N ASP A 146 -11.42 -17.14 23.02
CA ASP A 146 -11.47 -15.70 22.77
C ASP A 146 -12.51 -15.32 21.71
N PHE A 147 -12.88 -16.26 20.85
CA PHE A 147 -13.81 -16.01 19.76
C PHE A 147 -15.27 -16.07 20.20
N LEU A 148 -16.04 -15.10 19.74
CA LEU A 148 -17.49 -15.10 19.89
C LEU A 148 -18.15 -15.92 18.78
N ARG A 149 -19.31 -16.49 19.08
CA ARG A 149 -20.10 -17.25 18.11
C ARG A 149 -20.81 -16.31 17.15
N TRP A 150 -20.99 -16.75 15.90
CA TRP A 150 -21.82 -16.04 14.93
C TRP A 150 -23.30 -16.09 15.31
N ALA A 151 -23.99 -14.96 15.19
CA ALA A 151 -25.43 -14.87 15.45
C ALA A 151 -26.21 -15.74 14.46
N GLY A 152 -27.08 -16.62 14.95
CA GLY A 152 -27.86 -17.58 14.16
C GLY A 152 -27.52 -19.06 14.38
N GLY A 153 -26.49 -19.37 15.17
CA GLY A 153 -26.25 -20.71 15.69
C GLY A 153 -27.16 -20.99 16.90
N ASP A 154 -28.25 -21.72 16.68
CA ASP A 154 -29.09 -22.25 17.75
C ASP A 154 -28.21 -23.00 18.77
N SER A 155 -28.32 -22.65 20.06
CA SER A 155 -27.54 -23.25 21.15
C SER A 155 -27.87 -24.73 21.42
N THR A 156 -28.67 -25.37 20.56
CA THR A 156 -29.21 -26.72 20.75
C THR A 156 -28.98 -27.67 19.57
N SER A 157 -28.24 -27.29 18.53
CA SER A 157 -27.89 -28.20 17.43
C SER A 157 -26.39 -28.32 17.19
N ASP A 158 -25.91 -29.56 17.04
CA ASP A 158 -24.54 -30.03 16.77
C ASP A 158 -23.88 -29.48 15.49
N ASN A 159 -24.45 -28.45 14.85
CA ASN A 159 -23.86 -27.75 13.72
C ASN A 159 -23.32 -26.38 14.18
N SER A 160 -22.51 -26.37 15.23
CA SER A 160 -21.75 -25.18 15.61
C SER A 160 -20.82 -24.82 14.47
N THR A 161 -21.15 -23.78 13.71
CA THR A 161 -20.21 -23.18 12.76
C THR A 161 -18.99 -22.74 13.55
N ASP A 162 -17.83 -23.21 13.11
CA ASP A 162 -16.53 -22.78 13.61
C ASP A 162 -16.49 -21.24 13.77
N PRO A 163 -16.13 -20.70 14.95
CA PRO A 163 -16.08 -19.26 15.15
C PRO A 163 -15.06 -18.58 14.23
N VAL A 164 -14.04 -19.29 13.74
CA VAL A 164 -13.07 -18.80 12.77
C VAL A 164 -13.46 -19.28 11.37
N LEU A 165 -13.71 -18.34 10.46
CA LEU A 165 -14.03 -18.63 9.08
C LEU A 165 -12.80 -18.38 8.20
N LEU A 166 -12.26 -19.44 7.59
CA LEU A 166 -11.19 -19.36 6.61
C LEU A 166 -11.77 -19.40 5.19
N THR A 167 -11.51 -18.35 4.42
CA THR A 167 -11.72 -18.32 2.97
C THR A 167 -10.37 -18.39 2.27
N ARG A 168 -10.21 -19.35 1.35
CA ARG A 168 -9.02 -19.48 0.51
C ARG A 168 -9.37 -19.26 -0.94
N SER A 169 -8.66 -18.35 -1.58
CA SER A 169 -8.81 -18.10 -3.02
C SER A 169 -8.10 -19.19 -3.85
N ASP A 170 -8.69 -19.60 -4.99
CA ASP A 170 -8.16 -20.65 -5.87
C ASP A 170 -6.85 -20.24 -6.58
N PRO A 171 -5.69 -20.89 -6.29
CA PRO A 171 -4.40 -20.50 -6.85
C PRO A 171 -4.37 -20.45 -8.38
N ALA A 172 -5.21 -21.22 -9.08
CA ALA A 172 -5.29 -21.18 -10.55
C ALA A 172 -5.93 -19.90 -11.12
N GLN A 173 -6.60 -19.11 -10.27
CA GLN A 173 -7.16 -17.79 -10.57
C GLN A 173 -6.26 -16.63 -10.10
N ALA A 174 -5.11 -16.91 -9.49
CA ALA A 174 -4.18 -15.88 -9.03
C ALA A 174 -3.57 -15.12 -10.21
N THR A 175 -3.49 -13.79 -10.09
CA THR A 175 -2.76 -12.96 -11.05
C THR A 175 -1.27 -13.28 -10.95
N ASN A 176 -0.67 -13.68 -12.08
CA ASN A 176 0.75 -14.05 -12.18
C ASN A 176 1.50 -13.23 -13.23
N TRP A 177 0.84 -12.27 -13.86
CA TRP A 177 1.42 -11.26 -14.74
C TRP A 177 0.77 -9.90 -14.47
N LEU A 178 1.58 -8.89 -14.16
CA LEU A 178 1.11 -7.53 -13.92
C LEU A 178 1.94 -6.54 -14.74
N SER A 179 1.25 -5.55 -15.33
CA SER A 179 1.90 -4.43 -15.99
C SER A 179 1.54 -3.12 -15.30
N LEU A 180 2.47 -2.17 -15.31
CA LEU A 180 2.32 -0.82 -14.80
C LEU A 180 2.70 0.18 -15.87
N GLU A 181 1.87 1.20 -16.06
CA GLU A 181 2.14 2.32 -16.96
C GLU A 181 2.64 3.52 -16.17
N TYR A 182 3.84 4.00 -16.48
CA TYR A 182 4.51 5.13 -15.82
C TYR A 182 4.96 6.19 -16.84
N MET A 183 5.31 7.39 -16.37
CA MET A 183 5.69 8.52 -17.24
C MET A 183 7.22 8.67 -17.38
N ASP A 184 7.84 8.01 -18.36
CA ASP A 184 9.30 7.89 -18.43
C ASP A 184 10.02 9.23 -18.66
N ASN A 185 10.76 9.71 -17.66
CA ASN A 185 11.51 10.97 -17.74
C ASN A 185 12.62 10.96 -18.81
N VAL A 186 13.21 9.81 -19.11
CA VAL A 186 14.24 9.68 -20.16
C VAL A 186 13.62 9.75 -21.54
N ASN A 187 12.35 9.36 -21.67
CA ASN A 187 11.59 9.41 -22.92
C ASN A 187 10.57 10.55 -22.96
N SER A 188 10.96 11.75 -22.51
CA SER A 188 10.14 12.97 -22.57
C SER A 188 8.77 12.84 -21.87
N TYR A 189 8.72 12.10 -20.75
CA TYR A 189 7.50 11.81 -19.98
C TYR A 189 6.41 11.11 -20.79
N ASN A 190 6.78 10.38 -21.84
CA ASN A 190 5.82 9.54 -22.56
C ASN A 190 5.42 8.34 -21.70
N PRO A 191 4.14 7.91 -21.73
CA PRO A 191 3.71 6.69 -21.07
C PRO A 191 4.53 5.49 -21.54
N GLN A 192 5.05 4.70 -20.61
CA GLN A 192 5.79 3.47 -20.85
C GLN A 192 5.25 2.35 -19.96
N LEU A 193 5.32 1.12 -20.44
CA LEU A 193 4.90 -0.06 -19.69
C LEU A 193 6.12 -0.77 -19.10
N VAL A 194 6.03 -1.10 -17.82
CA VAL A 194 6.86 -2.12 -17.17
C VAL A 194 5.99 -3.33 -16.85
N ALA A 195 6.49 -4.54 -17.10
CA ALA A 195 5.78 -5.77 -16.80
C ALA A 195 6.63 -6.67 -15.91
N VAL A 196 5.97 -7.30 -14.95
CA VAL A 196 6.54 -8.31 -14.04
C VAL A 196 5.65 -9.55 -14.07
N PHE A 197 6.25 -10.71 -13.86
CA PHE A 197 5.54 -11.98 -13.91
C PHE A 197 6.22 -13.04 -13.04
N ASP A 198 5.42 -14.00 -12.61
CA ASP A 198 5.90 -15.19 -11.92
C ASP A 198 5.89 -16.39 -12.87
N GLN A 199 7.07 -16.79 -13.34
CA GLN A 199 7.20 -17.89 -14.29
C GLN A 199 6.73 -19.23 -13.70
N GLY A 200 6.92 -19.47 -12.40
CA GLY A 200 6.53 -20.72 -11.76
C GLY A 200 5.01 -20.89 -11.73
N LEU A 201 4.28 -19.82 -11.36
CA LEU A 201 2.82 -19.81 -11.40
C LEU A 201 2.27 -19.89 -12.82
N ILE A 202 2.95 -19.29 -13.80
CA ILE A 202 2.56 -19.40 -15.22
C ILE A 202 2.72 -20.83 -15.73
N ASP A 203 3.84 -21.48 -15.43
CA ASP A 203 4.10 -22.87 -15.85
C ASP A 203 3.09 -23.84 -15.20
N GLN A 204 2.69 -23.56 -13.96
CA GLN A 204 1.78 -24.42 -13.20
C GLN A 204 0.30 -24.21 -13.54
N TYR A 205 -0.13 -22.96 -13.72
CA TYR A 205 -1.56 -22.59 -13.82
C TYR A 205 -1.95 -21.88 -15.12
N GLY A 206 -0.98 -21.59 -15.98
CA GLY A 206 -1.17 -20.78 -17.19
C GLY A 206 -1.16 -19.27 -16.91
N LEU A 207 -1.13 -18.47 -17.98
CA LEU A 207 -1.08 -17.01 -17.89
C LEU A 207 -2.38 -16.42 -17.32
N ARG A 208 -2.25 -15.58 -16.28
CA ARG A 208 -3.31 -14.82 -15.63
C ARG A 208 -2.85 -13.36 -15.49
N SER A 209 -3.29 -12.52 -16.42
CA SER A 209 -2.97 -11.09 -16.45
C SER A 209 -4.17 -10.22 -16.12
N GLU A 210 -3.86 -9.01 -15.65
CA GLU A 210 -4.81 -7.91 -15.43
C GLU A 210 -4.50 -6.73 -16.36
N PRO A 211 -5.45 -5.80 -16.56
CA PRO A 211 -5.16 -4.53 -17.23
C PRO A 211 -3.99 -3.78 -16.55
N PRO A 212 -3.19 -3.02 -17.31
CA PRO A 212 -2.10 -2.25 -16.72
C PRO A 212 -2.60 -1.29 -15.65
N VAL A 213 -1.95 -1.29 -14.49
CA VAL A 213 -2.19 -0.30 -13.43
C VAL A 213 -1.58 1.03 -13.88
N GLN A 214 -2.33 2.11 -13.70
CA GLN A 214 -1.85 3.46 -14.00
C GLN A 214 -1.02 3.95 -12.81
N ALA A 215 0.24 4.29 -13.05
CA ALA A 215 1.17 4.80 -12.05
C ALA A 215 1.93 6.00 -12.56
N HIS A 216 1.19 7.03 -12.92
CA HIS A 216 1.72 8.29 -13.43
C HIS A 216 2.43 9.11 -12.33
N GLU A 217 2.35 8.65 -11.08
CA GLU A 217 3.14 9.07 -9.93
C GLU A 217 4.62 8.74 -10.07
N PHE A 218 4.96 7.72 -10.88
CA PHE A 218 6.33 7.35 -11.16
C PHE A 218 6.81 7.91 -12.49
N THR A 219 8.01 8.48 -12.47
CA THR A 219 8.70 8.95 -13.67
C THR A 219 9.98 8.17 -13.98
N ASN A 220 10.38 7.29 -13.06
CA ASN A 220 11.56 6.45 -13.17
C ASN A 220 11.16 4.96 -13.24
N PRO A 221 11.83 4.15 -14.08
CA PRO A 221 11.50 2.74 -14.26
C PRO A 221 11.77 1.89 -13.01
N THR A 222 12.73 2.28 -12.16
CA THR A 222 13.11 1.53 -10.97
C THR A 222 11.95 1.44 -9.98
N SER A 223 11.36 2.58 -9.61
CA SER A 223 10.23 2.65 -8.69
C SER A 223 9.00 1.95 -9.27
N ALA A 224 8.73 2.14 -10.55
CA ALA A 224 7.63 1.47 -11.25
C ALA A 224 7.79 -0.06 -11.24
N THR A 225 9.02 -0.58 -11.45
CA THR A 225 9.30 -2.02 -11.41
C THR A 225 9.12 -2.59 -10.01
N VAL A 226 9.63 -1.90 -8.97
CA VAL A 226 9.49 -2.35 -7.58
C VAL A 226 8.03 -2.37 -7.17
N SER A 227 7.28 -1.31 -7.46
CA SER A 227 5.84 -1.23 -7.22
C SER A 227 5.09 -2.39 -7.88
N ALA A 228 5.42 -2.68 -9.15
CA ALA A 228 4.84 -3.80 -9.89
C ALA A 228 5.08 -5.14 -9.21
N GLN A 229 6.33 -5.38 -8.78
CA GLN A 229 6.73 -6.60 -8.12
C GLN A 229 5.97 -6.80 -6.81
N LEU A 230 5.88 -5.75 -5.97
CA LEU A 230 5.17 -5.81 -4.70
C LEU A 230 3.67 -6.08 -4.88
N LEU A 231 3.03 -5.40 -5.84
CA LEU A 231 1.62 -5.61 -6.16
C LEU A 231 1.35 -7.02 -6.69
N LEU A 232 2.21 -7.52 -7.58
CA LEU A 232 2.11 -8.88 -8.11
C LEU A 232 2.24 -9.91 -6.99
N GLN A 233 3.26 -9.78 -6.13
CA GLN A 233 3.51 -10.70 -5.02
C GLN A 233 2.31 -10.76 -4.06
N ARG A 234 1.74 -9.62 -3.69
CA ARG A 234 0.55 -9.59 -2.83
C ARG A 234 -0.64 -10.30 -3.47
N LYS A 235 -0.94 -10.01 -4.75
CA LYS A 235 -2.03 -10.66 -5.50
C LYS A 235 -1.82 -12.17 -5.69
N ALA A 236 -0.57 -12.58 -5.86
CA ALA A 236 -0.21 -13.97 -6.13
C ALA A 236 -0.19 -14.83 -4.85
N TYR A 237 0.27 -14.29 -3.72
CA TYR A 237 0.61 -15.09 -2.54
C TYR A 237 -0.24 -14.84 -1.30
N VAL A 238 -0.96 -13.73 -1.20
CA VAL A 238 -1.94 -13.53 -0.12
C VAL A 238 -3.25 -14.21 -0.54
N ARG A 239 -3.51 -15.42 -0.02
CA ARG A 239 -4.60 -16.29 -0.50
C ARG A 239 -5.67 -16.56 0.55
N ASN A 240 -5.26 -16.60 1.81
CA ASN A 240 -6.10 -16.92 2.94
C ASN A 240 -6.60 -15.64 3.61
N THR A 241 -7.91 -15.56 3.76
CA THR A 241 -8.61 -14.53 4.52
C THR A 241 -9.34 -15.20 5.68
N TYR A 242 -9.17 -14.64 6.86
CA TYR A 242 -9.79 -15.10 8.10
C TYR A 242 -10.85 -14.09 8.53
N LYS A 243 -11.98 -14.60 8.99
CA LYS A 243 -13.05 -13.79 9.56
C LYS A 243 -13.51 -14.39 10.88
N PHE A 244 -13.53 -13.60 11.94
CA PHE A 244 -13.88 -14.05 13.29
C PHE A 244 -14.48 -12.90 14.11
N LYS A 245 -15.20 -13.24 15.18
CA LYS A 245 -15.78 -12.26 16.11
C LYS A 245 -15.03 -12.22 17.43
N LEU A 246 -14.80 -11.03 17.96
CA LEU A 246 -14.16 -10.77 19.24
C LEU A 246 -15.05 -9.92 20.14
N GLY A 247 -14.88 -10.06 21.46
CA GLY A 247 -15.54 -9.18 22.42
C GLY A 247 -14.79 -7.87 22.63
N TRP A 248 -15.49 -6.89 23.22
CA TRP A 248 -15.02 -5.54 23.55
C TRP A 248 -13.67 -5.45 24.29
N ARG A 249 -13.19 -6.52 24.95
CA ARG A 249 -11.85 -6.55 25.58
C ARG A 249 -10.71 -6.32 24.58
N TYR A 250 -10.97 -6.55 23.29
CA TYR A 250 -10.03 -6.40 22.18
C TYR A 250 -10.23 -5.10 21.39
N ALA A 251 -10.94 -4.11 21.95
CA ALA A 251 -11.25 -2.84 21.28
C ALA A 251 -10.03 -1.95 20.98
N LEU A 252 -8.83 -2.32 21.44
CA LEU A 252 -7.58 -1.64 21.11
C LEU A 252 -6.94 -2.14 19.81
N LEU A 253 -7.46 -3.22 19.22
CA LEU A 253 -7.00 -3.69 17.92
C LEU A 253 -7.33 -2.67 16.84
N GLU A 254 -6.37 -2.42 15.97
CA GLU A 254 -6.52 -1.56 14.80
C GLU A 254 -6.24 -2.35 13.51
N PRO A 255 -6.76 -1.90 12.34
CA PRO A 255 -6.27 -2.41 11.07
C PRO A 255 -4.74 -2.30 10.98
N MET A 256 -4.11 -3.27 10.33
CA MET A 256 -2.67 -3.55 10.27
C MET A 256 -2.03 -4.18 11.52
N ASP A 257 -2.74 -4.30 12.64
CA ASP A 257 -2.23 -5.09 13.76
C ASP A 257 -2.12 -6.58 13.39
N ILE A 258 -1.15 -7.24 14.02
CA ILE A 258 -0.92 -8.68 13.87
C ILE A 258 -1.47 -9.41 15.09
N VAL A 259 -2.22 -10.48 14.86
CA VAL A 259 -2.66 -11.40 15.91
C VAL A 259 -2.28 -12.83 15.55
N LEU A 260 -2.06 -13.66 16.56
CA LEU A 260 -1.83 -15.09 16.38
C LEU A 260 -3.14 -15.83 16.56
N LEU A 261 -3.57 -16.60 15.57
CA LEU A 261 -4.75 -17.45 15.65
C LEU A 261 -4.35 -18.89 16.00
N SER A 262 -4.96 -19.40 17.06
CA SER A 262 -5.00 -20.83 17.36
C SER A 262 -6.43 -21.30 17.29
N ASP A 263 -6.70 -22.28 16.43
CA ASP A 263 -8.00 -22.89 16.26
C ASP A 263 -7.86 -24.39 16.03
N SER A 264 -8.47 -25.18 16.92
CA SER A 264 -8.32 -26.64 16.90
C SER A 264 -9.03 -27.33 15.73
N THR A 265 -10.10 -26.72 15.21
CA THR A 265 -10.92 -27.29 14.13
C THR A 265 -10.27 -27.08 12.76
N LEU A 266 -9.71 -25.89 12.53
CA LEU A 266 -8.94 -25.53 11.33
C LEU A 266 -7.48 -26.00 11.40
N GLY A 267 -7.02 -26.47 12.56
CA GLY A 267 -5.63 -26.90 12.77
C GLY A 267 -4.63 -25.73 12.76
N LEU A 268 -5.08 -24.53 13.15
CA LEU A 268 -4.23 -23.35 13.28
C LEU A 268 -3.52 -23.39 14.63
N VAL A 269 -2.20 -23.18 14.62
CA VAL A 269 -1.39 -23.09 15.83
C VAL A 269 -0.54 -21.84 15.74
N ASN A 270 -0.87 -20.82 16.52
CA ASN A 270 -0.21 -19.51 16.51
C ASN A 270 -0.01 -18.94 15.10
N LYS A 271 -0.97 -19.13 14.18
CA LYS A 271 -0.85 -18.63 12.80
C LYS A 271 -0.92 -17.11 12.82
N PRO A 272 0.12 -16.37 12.40
CA PRO A 272 0.04 -14.93 12.34
C PRO A 272 -0.87 -14.48 11.20
N VAL A 273 -1.74 -13.52 11.51
CA VAL A 273 -2.63 -12.86 10.55
C VAL A 273 -2.59 -11.36 10.79
N ARG A 274 -2.71 -10.58 9.71
CA ARG A 274 -2.77 -9.13 9.75
C ARG A 274 -4.20 -8.67 9.57
N ILE A 275 -4.70 -7.84 10.48
CA ILE A 275 -6.05 -7.31 10.41
C ILE A 275 -6.16 -6.34 9.23
N THR A 276 -7.15 -6.53 8.36
CA THR A 276 -7.43 -5.65 7.21
C THR A 276 -8.66 -4.81 7.43
N ALA A 277 -9.62 -5.27 8.24
CA ALA A 277 -10.81 -4.52 8.60
C ALA A 277 -11.36 -4.92 9.96
N ILE A 278 -11.99 -3.97 10.64
CA ILE A 278 -12.70 -4.14 11.91
C ILE A 278 -14.05 -3.45 11.77
N GLU A 279 -15.13 -4.16 12.06
CA GLU A 279 -16.49 -3.62 12.13
C GLU A 279 -17.02 -3.82 13.56
N GLU A 280 -17.48 -2.75 14.20
CA GLU A 280 -18.11 -2.80 15.53
C GLU A 280 -19.64 -2.82 15.38
N ASP A 281 -20.31 -3.73 16.09
CA ASP A 281 -21.77 -3.79 16.13
C ASP A 281 -22.37 -3.07 17.35
N ASP A 282 -23.71 -2.93 17.37
CA ASP A 282 -24.44 -2.23 18.44
C ASP A 282 -24.25 -2.84 19.84
N ASN A 283 -23.77 -4.09 19.93
CA ASN A 283 -23.48 -4.77 21.18
C ASN A 283 -22.01 -4.61 21.63
N GLY A 284 -21.19 -3.89 20.85
CA GLY A 284 -19.75 -3.75 21.08
C GLY A 284 -18.96 -5.02 20.74
N GLU A 285 -19.51 -5.92 19.91
CA GLU A 285 -18.74 -7.02 19.34
C GLU A 285 -17.98 -6.54 18.10
N LEU A 286 -16.76 -7.07 17.94
CA LEU A 286 -15.86 -6.71 16.86
C LEU A 286 -15.85 -7.84 15.83
N THR A 287 -16.26 -7.55 14.61
CA THR A 287 -16.08 -8.44 13.46
C THR A 287 -14.76 -8.11 12.80
N ILE A 288 -13.81 -9.03 12.88
CA ILE A 288 -12.45 -8.88 12.36
C ILE A 288 -12.34 -9.61 11.02
N THR A 289 -11.77 -8.92 10.03
CA THR A 289 -11.27 -9.54 8.80
C THR A 289 -9.75 -9.40 8.78
N ALA A 290 -9.05 -10.49 8.51
CA ALA A 290 -7.59 -10.54 8.50
C ALA A 290 -7.07 -11.32 7.29
N GLU A 291 -5.89 -10.97 6.81
CA GLU A 291 -5.16 -11.68 5.76
C GLU A 291 -3.96 -12.44 6.35
N GLU A 292 -3.56 -13.53 5.69
CA GLU A 292 -2.34 -14.22 6.09
C GLU A 292 -1.08 -13.39 5.84
N ILE A 293 -0.04 -13.70 6.63
CA ILE A 293 1.33 -13.26 6.37
C ILE A 293 2.11 -14.52 5.98
N PRO A 294 2.38 -14.75 4.67
CA PRO A 294 2.87 -16.04 4.18
C PRO A 294 4.16 -16.53 4.83
N GLU A 295 5.13 -15.64 5.06
CA GLU A 295 6.48 -16.00 5.51
C GLU A 295 6.71 -15.83 7.02
N LEU A 296 5.73 -15.29 7.77
CA LEU A 296 5.89 -15.08 9.20
C LEU A 296 5.64 -16.37 9.98
N THR A 297 6.67 -16.83 10.69
CA THR A 297 6.57 -17.89 11.70
C THR A 297 6.89 -17.29 13.08
N PRO A 298 6.07 -17.53 14.12
CA PRO A 298 6.29 -17.03 15.48
C PRO A 298 7.58 -17.53 16.13
#